data_AF-A0AAD6TZB4-F1
#
_entry.id   AF-A0AAD6TZB4-F1
#
_cell.length_a   1.000
_cell.length_b   1.000
_cell.length_c   1.000
_cell.angle_alpha   90.00
_cell.angle_beta   90.00
_cell.angle_gamma   90.00
#
_symmetry.space_group_name_H-M   'P 1'
#
loop_
_entity.id
_entity.type
_entity.pdbx_description
1 polymer ?
#
loop_
_entity_poly.entity_id
_entity_poly.type
_entity_poly.pdbx_seq_one_letter_code
_entity_poly.pdbx_strand_id
1 'polypeptide(L)'
;VSVITVAAPRRPELTPDRLAFKNPSDLDDLRGKIRLVYRMAAHHGQEFLVLAAMGCGAYLCPPKLVASEMKFILLDAEFRGRFKRIVFAIYGSSLTGARNLEIFRDVFDGVVVS
;
A
#
# COMPACT_ATOMS: atom_id res chain seq x y z
N VAL A 1 17.44 11.94 0.52
CA VAL A 1 16.27 11.03 0.46
C VAL A 1 16.35 10.10 1.65
N SER A 2 15.29 9.99 2.44
CA SER A 2 15.19 9.00 3.52
C SER A 2 14.57 7.71 2.98
N VAL A 3 14.98 6.56 3.51
CA VAL A 3 14.48 5.25 3.06
C VAL A 3 13.85 4.51 4.23
N ILE A 4 12.66 3.98 4.02
CA ILE A 4 11.95 3.11 4.97
C ILE A 4 11.86 1.72 4.35
N THR A 5 12.35 0.70 5.06
CA THR A 5 12.33 -0.69 4.62
C THR A 5 11.36 -1.51 5.47
N VAL A 6 10.27 -1.97 4.87
CA VAL A 6 9.27 -2.83 5.53
C VAL A 6 8.86 -3.94 4.56
N ALA A 7 8.98 -5.19 4.99
CA ALA A 7 8.58 -6.34 4.19
C ALA A 7 7.06 -6.59 4.34
N ALA A 8 6.34 -6.73 3.22
CA ALA A 8 4.92 -7.13 3.21
C ALA A 8 4.73 -8.58 3.74
N PRO A 9 3.50 -9.04 4.01
CA PRO A 9 3.24 -10.47 4.20
C PRO A 9 3.71 -11.27 2.98
N ARG A 10 4.40 -12.40 3.20
CA ARG A 10 5.01 -13.20 2.13
C ARG A 10 4.13 -14.40 1.80
N ARG A 11 3.54 -14.40 0.60
CA ARG A 11 2.70 -15.49 0.07
C ARG A 11 1.61 -15.95 1.04
N PRO A 12 0.77 -15.02 1.55
CA PRO A 12 -0.34 -15.39 2.43
C PRO A 12 -1.30 -16.34 1.70
N GLU A 13 -1.97 -17.22 2.45
CA GLU A 13 -3.06 -18.00 1.89
C GLU A 13 -4.19 -17.06 1.47
N LEU A 14 -4.76 -17.31 0.28
CA LEU A 14 -5.82 -16.47 -0.27
C LEU A 14 -7.17 -17.18 -0.22
N THR A 15 -8.24 -16.38 -0.26
CA THR A 15 -9.60 -16.87 -0.52
C THR A 15 -9.68 -17.58 -1.89
N PRO A 16 -10.70 -18.44 -2.14
CA PRO A 16 -10.82 -19.17 -3.40
C PRO A 16 -10.84 -18.28 -4.65
N ASP A 17 -11.43 -17.09 -4.56
CA ASP A 17 -11.45 -16.07 -5.63
C ASP A 17 -10.12 -15.30 -5.78
N ARG A 18 -9.17 -15.52 -4.86
CA ARG A 18 -7.85 -14.88 -4.79
C ARG A 18 -7.90 -13.36 -4.60
N LEU A 19 -9.02 -12.82 -4.15
CA LEU A 19 -9.21 -11.38 -3.96
C LEU A 19 -8.82 -10.90 -2.55
N ALA A 20 -8.81 -11.79 -1.56
CA ALA A 20 -8.50 -11.46 -0.18
C ALA A 20 -7.55 -12.47 0.47
N PHE A 21 -6.97 -12.11 1.62
CA PHE A 21 -6.29 -13.06 2.49
C PHE A 21 -7.31 -13.96 3.18
N LYS A 22 -6.97 -15.24 3.29
CA LYS A 22 -7.81 -16.24 3.97
C LYS A 22 -7.76 -16.08 5.49
N ASN A 23 -6.59 -15.74 6.04
CA ASN A 23 -6.40 -15.60 7.48
C ASN A 23 -6.51 -14.12 7.89
N PRO A 24 -7.33 -13.77 8.90
CA PRO A 24 -7.41 -12.40 9.42
C PRO A 24 -6.07 -11.86 9.91
N SER A 25 -5.20 -12.71 10.48
CA SER A 25 -3.88 -12.31 10.96
C SER A 25 -2.96 -11.76 9.87
N ASP A 26 -3.09 -12.27 8.62
CA ASP A 26 -2.29 -11.77 7.49
C ASP A 26 -2.74 -10.35 7.09
N LEU A 27 -4.05 -10.06 7.25
CA LEU A 27 -4.60 -8.73 7.00
C LEU A 27 -4.17 -7.75 8.09
N ASP A 28 -4.17 -8.17 9.35
CA ASP A 28 -3.69 -7.36 10.47
C ASP A 28 -2.18 -7.07 10.34
N ASP A 29 -1.38 -8.04 9.92
CA ASP A 29 0.04 -7.85 9.61
C ASP A 29 0.25 -6.82 8.48
N LEU A 30 -0.50 -6.94 7.37
CA LEU A 30 -0.45 -5.95 6.29
C LEU A 30 -0.81 -4.54 6.79
N ARG A 31 -1.90 -4.41 7.54
CA ARG A 31 -2.37 -3.12 8.08
C ARG A 31 -1.37 -2.50 9.05
N GLY A 32 -0.76 -3.33 9.91
CA GLY A 32 0.30 -2.92 10.83
C GLY A 32 1.53 -2.39 10.10
N LYS A 33 1.94 -3.09 9.03
CA LYS A 33 3.08 -2.70 8.18
C LYS A 33 2.83 -1.40 7.41
N ILE A 34 1.63 -1.21 6.87
CA ILE A 34 1.25 0.05 6.20
C ILE A 34 1.28 1.21 7.21
N ARG A 35 0.66 1.03 8.39
CA ARG A 35 0.71 2.04 9.47
C ARG A 35 2.14 2.35 9.89
N LEU A 36 2.99 1.35 10.02
CA LEU A 36 4.39 1.54 10.37
C LEU A 36 5.09 2.45 9.36
N VAL A 37 4.92 2.22 8.05
CA VAL A 37 5.51 3.07 7.01
C VAL A 37 5.04 4.52 7.14
N TYR A 38 3.73 4.75 7.28
CA TYR A 38 3.18 6.11 7.37
C TYR A 38 3.56 6.79 8.69
N ARG A 39 3.51 6.09 9.82
CA ARG A 39 3.91 6.63 11.14
C ARG A 39 5.38 7.01 11.15
N MET A 40 6.25 6.16 10.62
CA MET A 40 7.69 6.46 10.55
C MET A 40 7.94 7.68 9.67
N ALA A 41 7.31 7.77 8.51
CA ALA A 41 7.44 8.94 7.65
C ALA A 41 6.96 10.24 8.34
N ALA A 42 5.76 10.21 8.93
CA ALA A 42 5.18 11.36 9.62
C ALA A 42 6.00 11.77 10.86
N HIS A 43 6.47 10.80 11.64
CA HIS A 43 7.31 11.03 12.82
C HIS A 43 8.62 11.73 12.47
N HIS A 44 9.20 11.40 11.31
CA HIS A 44 10.41 12.04 10.79
C HIS A 44 10.14 13.27 9.91
N GLY A 45 8.94 13.84 9.99
CA GLY A 45 8.58 15.08 9.28
C GLY A 45 8.62 14.96 7.75
N GLN A 46 8.51 13.75 7.20
CA GLN A 46 8.50 13.56 5.75
C GLN A 46 7.13 13.92 5.19
N GLU A 47 7.06 15.00 4.42
CA GLU A 47 5.81 15.48 3.81
C GLU A 47 5.55 14.90 2.41
N PHE A 48 6.57 14.30 1.78
CA PHE A 48 6.53 13.76 0.43
C PHE A 48 6.92 12.29 0.44
N LEU A 49 6.05 11.40 -0.04
CA LEU A 49 6.32 9.96 -0.09
C LEU A 49 6.36 9.44 -1.53
N VAL A 50 7.29 8.54 -1.78
CA VAL A 50 7.28 7.65 -2.96
C VAL A 50 7.11 6.23 -2.46
N LEU A 51 5.99 5.61 -2.83
CA LEU A 51 5.57 4.28 -2.41
C LEU A 51 5.48 3.36 -3.64
N ALA A 52 5.26 2.08 -3.39
CA ALA A 52 5.09 1.06 -4.42
C ALA A 52 3.86 0.19 -4.13
N ALA A 53 3.53 -0.70 -5.07
CA ALA A 53 2.52 -1.75 -4.87
C ALA A 53 3.04 -2.82 -3.88
N MET A 54 2.99 -2.50 -2.59
CA MET A 54 3.58 -3.28 -1.49
C MET A 54 3.15 -4.76 -1.58
N GLY A 55 4.11 -5.67 -1.71
CA GLY A 55 3.84 -7.11 -1.73
C GLY A 55 3.15 -7.66 -2.99
N CYS A 56 2.80 -6.82 -3.97
CA CYS A 56 2.02 -7.21 -5.15
C CYS A 56 2.85 -7.87 -6.28
N GLY A 57 4.09 -8.25 -5.97
CA GLY A 57 5.01 -8.94 -6.87
C GLY A 57 5.33 -10.34 -6.35
N ALA A 58 6.60 -10.62 -6.06
CA ALA A 58 7.06 -11.94 -5.59
C ALA A 58 6.38 -12.45 -4.30
N TYR A 59 5.78 -11.54 -3.52
CA TYR A 59 5.10 -11.84 -2.25
C TYR A 59 3.62 -12.19 -2.45
N LEU A 60 3.11 -12.09 -3.67
CA LEU A 60 1.78 -12.56 -4.07
C LEU A 60 0.60 -11.98 -3.25
N CYS A 61 0.73 -10.74 -2.75
CA CYS A 61 -0.40 -10.03 -2.16
C CYS A 61 -1.38 -9.57 -3.26
N PRO A 62 -2.71 -9.70 -3.08
CA PRO A 62 -3.68 -9.21 -4.04
C PRO A 62 -3.61 -7.67 -4.17
N PRO A 63 -3.37 -7.11 -5.37
CA PRO A 63 -3.12 -5.68 -5.55
C PRO A 63 -4.32 -4.80 -5.18
N LYS A 64 -5.55 -5.26 -5.45
CA LYS A 64 -6.76 -4.49 -5.09
C LYS A 64 -6.94 -4.40 -3.58
N LEU A 65 -6.67 -5.49 -2.85
CA LEU A 65 -6.68 -5.49 -1.38
C LEU A 65 -5.63 -4.51 -0.84
N VAL A 66 -4.37 -4.65 -1.28
CA VAL A 66 -3.28 -3.78 -0.82
C VAL A 66 -3.58 -2.31 -1.09
N ALA A 67 -3.97 -1.96 -2.32
CA ALA A 67 -4.30 -0.57 -2.67
C ALA A 67 -5.44 -0.02 -1.80
N SER A 68 -6.49 -0.83 -1.57
CA SER A 68 -7.65 -0.43 -0.77
C SER A 68 -7.29 -0.20 0.70
N GLU A 69 -6.49 -1.10 1.29
CA GLU A 69 -6.00 -0.96 2.66
C GLU A 69 -5.05 0.24 2.79
N MET A 70 -4.13 0.44 1.84
CA MET A 70 -3.26 1.62 1.83
C MET A 70 -4.07 2.91 1.78
N LYS A 71 -5.10 3.00 0.91
CA LYS A 71 -6.00 4.15 0.84
C LYS A 71 -6.78 4.35 2.13
N PHE A 72 -7.41 3.29 2.64
CA PHE A 72 -8.22 3.34 3.85
C PHE A 72 -7.42 3.86 5.04
N ILE A 73 -6.20 3.35 5.22
CA ILE A 73 -5.31 3.76 6.29
C ILE A 73 -4.80 5.17 6.08
N LEU A 74 -4.42 5.54 4.85
CA LEU A 74 -3.93 6.88 4.55
C LEU A 74 -4.97 7.98 4.83
N LEU A 75 -6.25 7.67 4.66
CA LEU A 75 -7.36 8.60 4.91
C LEU A 75 -7.87 8.57 6.36
N ASP A 76 -7.27 7.75 7.22
CA ASP A 76 -7.54 7.72 8.66
C ASP A 76 -7.18 9.09 9.28
N ALA A 77 -7.93 9.49 10.32
CA ALA A 77 -7.72 10.76 11.01
C ALA A 77 -6.29 10.91 11.56
N GLU A 78 -5.63 9.78 11.84
CA GLU A 78 -4.22 9.74 12.25
C GLU A 78 -3.26 10.42 11.26
N PHE A 79 -3.51 10.31 9.95
CA PHE A 79 -2.60 10.77 8.90
C PHE A 79 -3.04 12.06 8.21
N ARG A 80 -4.16 12.64 8.64
CA ARG A 80 -4.64 13.93 8.15
C ARG A 80 -3.61 15.02 8.39
N GLY A 81 -3.29 15.80 7.36
CA GLY A 81 -2.33 16.91 7.38
C GLY A 81 -0.87 16.47 7.43
N ARG A 82 -0.56 15.17 7.38
CA ARG A 82 0.81 14.67 7.52
C ARG A 82 1.62 14.73 6.23
N PHE A 83 0.94 14.61 5.08
CA PHE A 83 1.61 14.49 3.78
C PHE A 83 1.06 15.49 2.79
N LYS A 84 1.95 16.23 2.13
CA LYS A 84 1.62 17.15 1.03
C LYS A 84 1.44 16.41 -0.30
N ARG A 85 2.18 15.31 -0.50
CA ARG A 85 2.09 14.52 -1.73
C ARG A 85 2.56 13.08 -1.51
N ILE A 86 1.83 12.15 -2.10
CA ILE A 86 2.18 10.72 -2.13
C ILE A 86 2.15 10.27 -3.58
N VAL A 87 3.20 9.58 -4.01
CA VAL A 87 3.35 9.04 -5.36
C VAL A 87 3.48 7.53 -5.26
N PHE A 88 2.64 6.78 -5.97
CA PHE A 88 2.81 5.34 -6.15
C PHE A 88 3.60 5.06 -7.43
N ALA A 89 4.91 4.88 -7.29
CA ALA A 89 5.81 4.57 -8.41
C ALA A 89 5.78 3.07 -8.73
N ILE A 90 4.83 2.66 -9.55
CA ILE A 90 4.62 1.25 -9.94
C ILE A 90 5.16 1.02 -11.34
N TYR A 91 6.16 0.15 -11.46
CA TYR A 91 6.82 -0.13 -12.74
C TYR A 91 5.96 -1.03 -13.63
N GLY A 92 5.46 -0.47 -14.74
CA GLY A 92 4.46 -1.08 -15.60
C GLY A 92 4.96 -1.89 -16.81
N SER A 93 6.26 -2.16 -16.94
CA SER A 93 6.80 -2.82 -18.15
C SER A 93 6.49 -4.32 -18.26
N SER A 94 6.05 -4.94 -17.16
CA SER A 94 5.56 -6.32 -17.14
C SER A 94 4.04 -6.36 -17.08
N LEU A 95 3.41 -7.46 -17.52
CA LEU A 95 1.95 -7.65 -17.42
C LEU A 95 1.44 -7.48 -15.98
N THR A 96 2.16 -8.05 -15.01
CA THR A 96 1.85 -7.90 -13.58
C THR A 96 1.97 -6.44 -13.14
N GLY A 97 3.05 -5.76 -13.55
CA GLY A 97 3.28 -4.35 -13.25
C GLY A 97 2.19 -3.43 -13.83
N ALA A 98 1.81 -3.64 -15.09
CA ALA A 98 0.76 -2.89 -15.77
C ALA A 98 -0.60 -3.04 -15.06
N ARG A 99 -0.98 -4.28 -14.69
CA ARG A 99 -2.19 -4.54 -13.89
C ARG A 99 -2.14 -3.88 -12.51
N ASN A 100 -1.01 -3.95 -11.82
CA ASN A 100 -0.85 -3.29 -10.53
C ASN A 100 -0.99 -1.77 -10.66
N LEU A 101 -0.39 -1.18 -11.70
CA LEU A 101 -0.49 0.25 -11.98
C LEU A 101 -1.95 0.67 -12.24
N GLU A 102 -2.67 -0.08 -13.08
CA GLU A 102 -4.08 0.17 -13.37
C GLU A 102 -4.94 0.11 -12.10
N ILE A 103 -4.78 -0.93 -11.29
CA ILE A 103 -5.55 -1.10 -10.05
C ILE A 103 -5.28 0.04 -9.06
N PHE A 104 -4.02 0.43 -8.89
CA PHE A 104 -3.68 1.54 -7.99
C PHE A 104 -4.19 2.87 -8.54
N ARG A 105 -4.11 3.08 -9.86
CA ARG A 105 -4.71 4.25 -10.51
C ARG A 105 -6.21 4.34 -10.19
N ASP A 106 -6.95 3.26 -10.38
CA ASP A 106 -8.40 3.24 -10.16
C ASP A 106 -8.77 3.41 -8.67
N VAL A 107 -7.99 2.85 -7.75
CA VAL A 107 -8.26 2.99 -6.30
C VAL A 107 -7.99 4.41 -5.82
N PHE A 108 -6.92 5.03 -6.31
CA PHE A 108 -6.49 6.37 -5.88
C PHE A 108 -7.00 7.50 -6.77
N ASP A 109 -7.82 7.20 -7.79
CA ASP A 109 -8.46 8.21 -8.63
C ASP A 109 -9.30 9.18 -7.77
N GLY A 110 -9.12 10.47 -8.02
CA GLY A 110 -9.77 11.56 -7.27
C GLY A 110 -9.41 11.67 -5.78
N VAL A 111 -8.43 10.92 -5.27
CA VAL A 111 -8.06 10.97 -3.84
C VAL A 111 -7.23 12.22 -3.55
N VAL A 112 -7.69 12.99 -2.57
CA VAL A 112 -6.98 14.15 -2.02
C VAL A 112 -6.55 13.84 -0.59
N VAL A 113 -5.27 14.06 -0.29
CA VAL A 113 -4.77 14.07 1.08
C VAL A 113 -4.84 15.51 1.61
N SER A 114 -5.54 15.70 2.73
CA SER A 114 -5.72 17.01 3.40
C SER A 114 -4.97 17.03 4.70
#